data_AF-A0A8T0JUR7-F1
#
_entry.id   AF-A0A8T0JUR7-F1
#
_cell.length_a   1.000
_cell.length_b   1.000
_cell.length_c   1.000
_cell.angle_alpha   90.00
_cell.angle_beta   90.00
_cell.angle_gamma   90.00
#
_symmetry.space_group_name_H-M   'P 1'
#
loop_
_entity.id
_entity.type
_entity.pdbx_description
1 polymer ?
#
loop_
_entity_poly.entity_id
_entity_poly.type
_entity_poly.pdbx_seq_one_letter_code
_entity_poly.pdbx_strand_id
1 'polypeptide(L)'
;MGYAASLAAGVVALVSAVIQSLYGIWVSPRFEYASRVLSVSIADPPTQSMRLAFSSILIGILYCSFMVCGIGGARAIERTELGVLFILVILLSLGWTLQFLKNVLQVTISRVKYMHLAGGVIMDTKVALNDTVKYLTGSVSIGSILVPFISLFRGFARSTSLIGGDSGEFMFSCVSCYMGIASLLVSNGNRWGLVHVGVYNKGFVQASSDTWDIFNRVGLEELIDLDLTASFCFLSGVAGGAICSLVSGIWSIVIHKNYATEISIYAFLIGYFMVRSKNFLFLTSVILSSFSITFTHSD
;
A
#
# COMPACT_ATOMS: atom_id res chain seq x y z
N MET A 1 -34.49 -5.15 -8.21
CA MET A 1 -33.23 -4.37 -8.25
C MET A 1 -31.95 -5.18 -7.99
N GLY A 2 -31.99 -6.35 -7.32
CA GLY A 2 -30.77 -7.11 -6.99
C GLY A 2 -30.05 -7.80 -8.16
N TYR A 3 -30.76 -8.26 -9.18
CA TYR A 3 -30.19 -9.08 -10.26
C TYR A 3 -29.19 -8.33 -11.15
N ALA A 4 -29.48 -7.05 -11.45
CA ALA A 4 -28.60 -6.20 -12.26
C ALA A 4 -27.30 -5.84 -11.53
N ALA A 5 -27.37 -5.58 -10.22
CA ALA A 5 -26.20 -5.29 -9.40
C ALA A 5 -25.28 -6.50 -9.22
N SER A 6 -25.84 -7.71 -9.04
CA SER A 6 -25.06 -8.95 -8.97
C SER A 6 -24.41 -9.30 -10.31
N LEU A 7 -25.10 -9.07 -11.43
CA LEU A 7 -24.54 -9.27 -12.77
C LEU A 7 -23.40 -8.29 -13.04
N ALA A 8 -23.58 -7.00 -12.74
CA ALA A 8 -22.54 -6.00 -12.88
C ALA A 8 -21.30 -6.34 -12.03
N ALA A 9 -21.49 -6.74 -10.77
CA ALA A 9 -20.39 -7.18 -9.91
C ALA A 9 -19.68 -8.43 -10.45
N GLY A 10 -20.44 -9.40 -10.99
CA GLY A 10 -19.88 -10.60 -11.62
C GLY A 10 -19.04 -10.30 -12.87
N VAL A 11 -19.52 -9.39 -13.73
CA VAL A 11 -18.77 -8.94 -14.91
C VAL A 11 -17.48 -8.23 -14.50
N VAL A 12 -17.54 -7.33 -13.52
CA VAL A 12 -16.35 -6.64 -12.99
C VAL A 12 -15.35 -7.64 -12.40
N ALA A 13 -15.82 -8.62 -11.64
CA ALA A 13 -14.96 -9.66 -11.08
C ALA A 13 -14.28 -10.49 -12.18
N LEU A 14 -15.03 -10.87 -13.22
CA LEU A 14 -14.50 -11.66 -14.33
C LEU A 14 -13.47 -10.87 -15.15
N VAL A 15 -13.76 -9.61 -15.47
CA VAL A 15 -12.80 -8.71 -16.12
C VAL A 15 -11.55 -8.54 -15.26
N SER A 16 -11.72 -8.34 -13.95
CA SER A 16 -10.58 -8.20 -13.03
C SER A 16 -9.73 -9.47 -12.96
N ALA A 17 -10.33 -10.66 -13.04
CA ALA A 17 -9.62 -11.93 -13.05
C ALA A 17 -8.82 -12.10 -14.34
N VAL A 18 -9.43 -11.79 -15.50
CA VAL A 18 -8.74 -11.82 -16.79
C VAL A 18 -7.55 -10.87 -16.81
N ILE A 19 -7.70 -9.63 -16.31
CA ILE A 19 -6.60 -8.67 -16.20
C ILE A 19 -5.47 -9.21 -15.31
N GLN A 20 -5.81 -9.81 -14.17
CA GLN A 20 -4.83 -10.38 -13.25
C GLN A 20 -4.09 -11.59 -13.86
N SER A 21 -4.79 -12.44 -14.61
CA SER A 21 -4.19 -13.57 -15.33
C SER A 21 -3.25 -13.08 -16.44
N LEU A 22 -3.67 -12.08 -17.23
CA LEU A 22 -2.83 -11.46 -18.27
C LEU A 22 -1.59 -10.78 -17.67
N TYR A 23 -1.76 -10.10 -16.54
CA TYR A 23 -0.64 -9.52 -15.79
C TYR A 23 0.34 -10.59 -15.32
N GLY A 24 -0.16 -11.72 -14.82
CA GLY A 24 0.65 -12.88 -14.45
C GLY A 24 1.48 -13.40 -15.62
N ILE A 25 0.89 -13.52 -16.81
CA ILE A 25 1.59 -13.97 -18.01
C ILE A 25 2.66 -12.96 -18.42
N TRP A 26 2.33 -11.66 -18.47
CA TRP A 26 3.25 -10.59 -18.86
C TRP A 26 4.46 -10.49 -17.92
N VAL A 27 4.24 -10.72 -16.63
CA VAL A 27 5.27 -10.57 -15.60
C VAL A 27 6.10 -11.84 -15.36
N SER A 28 5.77 -12.93 -16.05
CA SER A 28 6.45 -14.23 -15.97
C SER A 28 7.98 -14.16 -15.87
N PRO A 29 8.71 -13.41 -16.74
CA PRO A 29 10.17 -13.37 -16.70
C PRO A 29 10.75 -12.74 -15.44
N ARG A 30 9.97 -11.95 -14.69
CA ARG A 30 10.41 -11.25 -13.48
C ARG A 30 10.09 -12.05 -12.20
N PHE A 31 9.37 -13.19 -12.29
CA PHE A 31 9.03 -14.01 -11.12
C PHE A 31 10.23 -14.65 -10.44
N GLU A 32 11.29 -14.99 -11.18
CA GLU A 32 12.48 -15.59 -10.57
C GLU A 32 13.14 -14.65 -9.56
N TYR A 33 13.26 -13.37 -9.92
CA TYR A 33 13.77 -12.34 -9.02
C TYR A 33 12.85 -12.15 -7.81
N ALA A 34 11.54 -12.03 -8.04
CA ALA A 34 10.56 -11.87 -6.96
C ALA A 34 10.53 -13.07 -6.00
N SER A 35 10.65 -14.30 -6.53
CA SER A 35 10.70 -15.54 -5.76
C SER A 35 11.95 -15.60 -4.87
N ARG A 36 13.10 -15.17 -5.38
CA ARG A 36 14.34 -15.08 -4.59
C ARG A 36 14.23 -14.05 -3.47
N VAL A 37 13.66 -12.87 -3.74
CA VAL A 37 13.42 -11.85 -2.71
C VAL A 37 12.45 -12.39 -1.64
N LEU A 38 11.40 -13.10 -2.06
CA LEU A 38 10.42 -13.69 -1.14
C LEU A 38 11.02 -14.84 -0.31
N SER A 39 11.85 -15.69 -0.88
CA SER A 39 12.48 -16.82 -0.17
C SER A 39 13.46 -16.33 0.89
N VAL A 40 14.29 -15.33 0.57
CA VAL A 40 15.15 -14.65 1.54
C VAL A 40 14.31 -13.99 2.63
N SER A 41 13.16 -13.42 2.26
CA SER A 41 12.26 -12.82 3.23
C SER A 41 11.74 -13.83 4.24
N ILE A 42 11.27 -15.00 3.76
CA ILE A 42 10.70 -16.06 4.59
C ILE A 42 11.74 -16.71 5.51
N ALA A 43 13.01 -16.77 5.07
CA ALA A 43 14.08 -17.47 5.79
C ALA A 43 14.48 -16.83 7.12
N ASP A 44 14.37 -15.50 7.25
CA ASP A 44 14.73 -14.79 8.50
C ASP A 44 13.64 -13.78 8.90
N PRO A 45 12.58 -14.22 9.62
CA PRO A 45 11.52 -13.33 10.06
C PRO A 45 12.01 -12.45 11.22
N PRO A 46 12.09 -11.11 11.07
CA PRO A 46 12.49 -10.24 12.18
C PRO A 46 11.40 -10.26 13.26
N THR A 47 11.68 -10.95 14.37
CA THR A 47 10.75 -11.18 15.50
C THR A 47 10.14 -9.88 16.06
N GLN A 48 10.92 -8.80 16.07
CA GLN A 48 10.46 -7.47 16.48
C GLN A 48 9.48 -6.83 15.49
N SER A 49 9.72 -7.00 14.19
CA SER A 49 8.80 -6.49 13.15
C SER A 49 7.49 -7.26 13.16
N MET A 50 7.52 -8.56 13.52
CA MET A 50 6.33 -9.38 13.66
C MET A 50 5.42 -8.88 14.78
N ARG A 51 5.98 -8.52 15.94
CA ARG A 51 5.22 -7.96 17.08
C ARG A 51 4.54 -6.64 16.70
N LEU A 52 5.26 -5.73 16.04
CA LEU A 52 4.72 -4.47 15.53
C LEU A 52 3.61 -4.69 14.49
N ALA A 53 3.80 -5.65 13.58
CA ALA A 53 2.79 -6.03 12.60
C ALA A 53 1.49 -6.45 13.30
N PHE A 54 1.58 -7.37 14.28
CA PHE A 54 0.43 -7.85 15.04
C PHE A 54 -0.27 -6.72 15.81
N SER A 55 0.48 -5.85 16.49
CA SER A 55 -0.12 -4.71 17.20
C SER A 55 -0.85 -3.76 16.24
N SER A 56 -0.29 -3.49 15.07
CA SER A 56 -0.93 -2.64 14.06
C SER A 56 -2.19 -3.27 13.47
N ILE A 57 -2.19 -4.59 13.28
CA ILE A 57 -3.36 -5.34 12.82
C ILE A 57 -4.47 -5.25 13.87
N LEU A 58 -4.14 -5.40 15.15
CA LEU A 58 -5.11 -5.28 16.23
C LEU A 58 -5.74 -3.88 16.28
N ILE A 59 -4.92 -2.83 16.17
CA ILE A 59 -5.39 -1.44 16.11
C ILE A 59 -6.29 -1.23 14.89
N GLY A 60 -5.89 -1.77 13.73
CA GLY A 60 -6.69 -1.72 12.50
C GLY A 60 -8.04 -2.39 12.66
N ILE A 61 -8.09 -3.58 13.26
CA ILE A 61 -9.34 -4.30 13.54
C ILE A 61 -10.24 -3.48 14.47
N LEU A 62 -9.70 -2.95 15.57
CA LEU A 62 -10.46 -2.13 16.52
C LEU A 62 -11.05 -0.88 15.86
N TYR A 63 -10.25 -0.20 15.03
CA TYR A 63 -10.71 0.96 14.28
C TYR A 63 -11.81 0.60 13.27
N CYS A 64 -11.65 -0.51 12.56
CA CYS A 64 -12.67 -0.99 11.63
C CYS A 64 -13.97 -1.34 12.36
N SER A 65 -13.88 -2.01 13.51
CA SER A 65 -15.04 -2.31 14.35
C SER A 65 -15.76 -1.04 14.81
N PHE A 66 -15.02 -0.01 15.22
CA PHE A 66 -15.59 1.29 15.59
C PHE A 66 -16.32 1.97 14.42
N MET A 67 -15.72 1.96 13.22
CA MET A 67 -16.34 2.54 12.03
C MET A 67 -17.61 1.79 11.61
N VAL A 68 -17.64 0.45 11.75
CA VAL A 68 -18.84 -0.37 11.49
C VAL A 68 -19.99 0.01 12.42
N CYS A 69 -19.71 0.26 13.70
CA CYS A 69 -20.73 0.76 14.64
C CYS A 69 -21.27 2.14 14.23
N GLY A 70 -20.41 3.03 13.72
CA GLY A 70 -20.81 4.37 13.26
C GLY A 70 -21.81 4.34 12.09
N ILE A 71 -21.68 3.37 11.18
CA ILE A 71 -22.58 3.22 10.02
C ILE A 71 -23.91 2.61 10.44
N GLY A 72 -23.88 1.62 11.33
CA GLY A 72 -25.10 1.07 11.95
C GLY A 72 -25.93 2.18 12.62
N GLY A 73 -25.27 3.15 13.27
CA GLY A 73 -25.92 4.34 13.81
C GLY A 73 -26.47 5.29 12.75
N ALA A 74 -25.74 5.54 11.66
CA ALA A 74 -26.19 6.43 10.58
C ALA A 74 -27.37 5.86 9.78
N ARG A 75 -27.49 4.53 9.69
CA ARG A 75 -28.61 3.86 9.04
C ARG A 75 -29.90 3.88 9.87
N ALA A 76 -29.80 3.99 11.19
CA ALA A 76 -30.96 4.07 12.09
C ALA A 76 -31.69 5.43 12.00
N ILE A 77 -31.04 6.46 11.45
CA ILE A 77 -31.62 7.77 11.21
C ILE A 77 -32.17 7.76 9.77
N GLU A 78 -33.49 7.59 9.62
CA GLU A 78 -34.15 7.44 8.33
C GLU A 78 -33.87 8.60 7.33
N ARG A 79 -33.46 8.22 6.11
CA ARG A 79 -33.44 8.96 4.82
C ARG A 79 -32.69 10.29 4.70
N THR A 80 -31.61 10.29 3.91
CA THR A 80 -31.31 11.31 2.86
C THR A 80 -30.06 10.93 2.04
N GLU A 81 -29.82 11.59 0.90
CA GLU A 81 -28.54 11.64 0.15
C GLU A 81 -27.30 11.80 1.07
N LEU A 82 -27.49 12.45 2.23
CA LEU A 82 -26.52 12.61 3.30
C LEU A 82 -25.99 11.28 3.85
N GLY A 83 -26.79 10.22 3.87
CA GLY A 83 -26.35 8.89 4.32
C GLY A 83 -25.31 8.28 3.37
N VAL A 84 -25.46 8.47 2.06
CA VAL A 84 -24.48 8.00 1.07
C VAL A 84 -23.19 8.80 1.17
N LEU A 85 -23.28 10.13 1.28
CA LEU A 85 -22.11 10.99 1.53
C LEU A 85 -21.40 10.63 2.84
N PHE A 86 -22.15 10.34 3.90
CA PHE A 86 -21.60 9.92 5.19
C PHE A 86 -20.85 8.59 5.08
N ILE A 87 -21.42 7.60 4.38
CA ILE A 87 -20.75 6.32 4.09
C ILE A 87 -19.48 6.55 3.27
N LEU A 88 -19.52 7.40 2.24
CA LEU A 88 -18.34 7.74 1.43
C LEU A 88 -17.25 8.41 2.25
N VAL A 89 -17.59 9.36 3.12
CA VAL A 89 -16.64 10.02 4.03
C VAL A 89 -16.02 9.01 5.00
N ILE A 90 -16.81 8.08 5.54
CA ILE A 90 -16.30 7.01 6.40
C ILE A 90 -15.35 6.08 5.64
N LEU A 91 -15.69 5.68 4.42
CA LEU A 91 -14.84 4.83 3.58
C LEU A 91 -13.54 5.55 3.18
N LEU A 92 -13.62 6.83 2.85
CA LEU A 92 -12.44 7.64 2.54
C LEU A 92 -11.54 7.79 3.78
N SER A 93 -12.12 8.09 4.94
CA SER A 93 -11.41 8.14 6.22
C SER A 93 -10.77 6.79 6.56
N LEU A 94 -11.46 5.68 6.28
CA LEU A 94 -10.94 4.33 6.49
C LEU A 94 -9.75 4.04 5.57
N GLY A 95 -9.89 4.32 4.27
CA GLY A 95 -8.80 4.15 3.31
C GLY A 95 -7.57 5.00 3.66
N TRP A 96 -7.82 6.25 4.06
CA TRP A 96 -6.80 7.20 4.50
C TRP A 96 -6.05 6.70 5.74
N THR A 97 -6.76 6.36 6.81
CA THR A 97 -6.13 5.96 8.08
C THR A 97 -5.37 4.64 7.95
N LEU A 98 -5.87 3.70 7.16
CA LEU A 98 -5.17 2.44 6.92
C LEU A 98 -3.91 2.63 6.05
N GLN A 99 -3.93 3.57 5.10
CA GLN A 99 -2.74 3.96 4.34
C GLN A 99 -1.72 4.68 5.22
N PHE A 100 -2.20 5.57 6.10
CA PHE A 100 -1.37 6.24 7.09
C PHE A 100 -0.70 5.24 8.04
N LEU A 101 -1.47 4.30 8.59
CA LEU A 101 -0.94 3.26 9.47
C LEU A 101 0.14 2.43 8.77
N LYS A 102 -0.07 2.04 7.50
CA LYS A 102 0.94 1.33 6.70
C LYS A 102 2.25 2.12 6.62
N ASN A 103 2.16 3.42 6.36
CA ASN A 103 3.32 4.28 6.22
C ASN A 103 4.03 4.54 7.56
N VAL A 104 3.27 4.73 8.66
CA VAL A 104 3.84 4.83 10.02
C VAL A 104 4.66 3.58 10.36
N LEU A 105 4.14 2.40 10.05
CA LEU A 105 4.85 1.15 10.30
C LEU A 105 6.13 1.03 9.46
N GLN A 106 6.07 1.43 8.19
CA GLN A 106 7.24 1.43 7.32
C GLN A 106 8.35 2.34 7.86
N VAL A 107 8.01 3.56 8.31
CA VAL A 107 8.96 4.51 8.90
C VAL A 107 9.52 3.96 10.22
N THR A 108 8.66 3.40 11.06
CA THR A 108 9.05 2.83 12.36
C THR A 108 10.04 1.67 12.19
N ILE A 109 9.79 0.75 11.26
CA ILE A 109 10.71 -0.38 11.00
C ILE A 109 12.03 0.10 10.42
N SER A 110 11.99 1.08 9.52
CA SER A 110 13.20 1.66 8.94
C SER A 110 14.09 2.24 10.05
N ARG A 111 13.48 2.96 11.00
CA ARG A 111 14.16 3.51 12.17
C ARG A 111 14.71 2.43 13.11
N VAL A 112 13.91 1.41 13.44
CA VAL A 112 14.35 0.31 14.32
C VAL A 112 15.51 -0.47 13.69
N LYS A 113 15.43 -0.80 12.39
CA LYS A 113 16.50 -1.51 11.69
C LYS A 113 17.77 -0.68 11.59
N TYR A 114 17.64 0.61 11.29
CA TYR A 114 18.80 1.49 11.25
C TYR A 114 19.49 1.60 12.61
N MET A 115 18.74 1.78 13.70
CA MET A 115 19.33 1.85 15.05
C MET A 115 19.97 0.54 15.49
N HIS A 116 19.39 -0.59 15.08
CA HIS A 116 19.98 -1.91 15.34
C HIS A 116 21.31 -2.10 14.59
N LEU A 117 21.38 -1.65 13.34
CA LEU A 117 22.55 -1.82 12.47
C LEU A 117 23.66 -0.79 12.74
N ALA A 118 23.31 0.49 12.90
CA ALA A 118 24.27 1.58 13.08
C ALA A 118 24.80 1.71 14.52
N GLY A 119 24.02 1.28 15.52
CA GLY A 119 24.36 1.48 16.93
C GLY A 119 24.54 0.20 17.75
N GLY A 120 24.15 -0.97 17.23
CA GLY A 120 24.08 -2.21 18.03
C GLY A 120 23.09 -2.17 19.20
N VAL A 121 22.33 -1.07 19.34
CA VAL A 121 21.39 -0.86 20.44
C VAL A 121 20.04 -1.45 20.06
N ILE A 122 19.55 -2.38 20.89
CA ILE A 122 18.19 -2.90 20.81
C ILE A 122 17.25 -1.84 21.36
N MET A 123 16.85 -0.89 20.52
CA MET A 123 15.82 0.09 20.89
C MET A 123 14.46 -0.61 21.02
N ASP A 124 13.72 -0.34 22.09
CA ASP A 124 12.38 -0.87 22.24
C ASP A 124 11.47 -0.31 21.13
N THR A 125 10.94 -1.22 20.31
CA THR A 125 9.99 -0.96 19.22
C THR A 125 8.84 -0.03 19.60
N LYS A 126 8.38 -0.03 20.86
CA LYS A 126 7.30 0.85 21.34
C LYS A 126 7.74 2.31 21.45
N VAL A 127 8.96 2.55 21.91
CA VAL A 127 9.53 3.90 22.04
C VAL A 127 9.79 4.48 20.66
N ALA A 128 10.35 3.67 19.76
CA ALA A 128 10.56 4.05 18.37
C ALA A 128 9.26 4.42 17.65
N LEU A 129 8.18 3.66 17.90
CA LEU A 129 6.86 3.94 17.35
C LEU A 129 6.29 5.23 17.93
N ASN A 130 6.36 5.43 19.25
CA ASN A 130 5.86 6.63 19.91
C ASN A 130 6.57 7.89 19.41
N ASP A 131 7.89 7.85 19.26
CA ASP A 131 8.65 8.97 18.70
C ASP A 131 8.31 9.21 17.23
N THR A 132 8.09 8.14 16.46
CA THR A 132 7.69 8.24 15.06
C THR A 132 6.32 8.92 14.92
N VAL A 133 5.37 8.52 15.76
CA VAL A 133 4.03 9.14 15.81
C VAL A 133 4.08 10.57 16.36
N LYS A 134 5.00 10.91 17.27
CA LYS A 134 5.08 12.27 17.81
C LYS A 134 5.77 13.25 16.87
N TYR A 135 6.89 12.87 16.27
CA TYR A 135 7.75 13.80 15.53
C TYR A 135 7.63 13.68 14.01
N LEU A 136 7.32 12.47 13.49
CA LEU A 136 7.31 12.24 12.05
C LEU A 136 5.90 12.19 11.44
N THR A 137 4.84 12.38 12.24
CA THR A 137 3.45 12.35 11.76
C THR A 137 3.18 13.30 10.60
N GLY A 138 3.78 14.50 10.59
CA GLY A 138 3.62 15.45 9.47
C GLY A 138 4.23 14.95 8.16
N SER A 139 5.43 14.37 8.21
CA SER A 139 6.07 13.76 7.03
C SER A 139 5.34 12.50 6.57
N VAL A 140 4.87 11.68 7.52
CA VAL A 140 4.14 10.44 7.23
C VAL A 140 2.76 10.73 6.64
N SER A 141 2.06 11.76 7.11
CA SER A 141 0.77 12.15 6.55
C SER A 141 0.92 12.64 5.11
N ILE A 142 1.90 13.49 4.81
CA ILE A 142 2.20 13.89 3.42
C ILE A 142 2.49 12.66 2.56
N GLY A 143 3.37 11.76 3.01
CA GLY A 143 3.67 10.53 2.28
C GLY A 143 2.47 9.59 2.08
N SER A 144 1.46 9.67 2.94
CA SER A 144 0.23 8.88 2.84
C SER A 144 -0.74 9.38 1.78
N ILE A 145 -0.69 10.66 1.43
CA ILE A 145 -1.38 11.20 0.23
C ILE A 145 -0.53 10.92 -1.00
N LEU A 146 0.74 11.27 -0.91
CA LEU A 146 1.58 11.51 -2.08
C LEU A 146 2.04 10.19 -2.72
N VAL A 147 2.39 9.17 -1.93
CA VAL A 147 2.83 7.86 -2.45
C VAL A 147 1.74 7.12 -3.24
N PRO A 148 0.49 6.96 -2.73
CA PRO A 148 -0.59 6.38 -3.51
C PRO A 148 -0.97 7.22 -4.72
N PHE A 149 -0.96 8.55 -4.59
CA PHE A 149 -1.31 9.47 -5.67
C PHE A 149 -0.36 9.33 -6.87
N ILE A 150 0.95 9.25 -6.63
CA ILE A 150 1.93 9.00 -7.69
C ILE A 150 1.76 7.62 -8.29
N SER A 151 1.49 6.59 -7.46
CA SER A 151 1.27 5.24 -7.96
C SER A 151 0.07 5.19 -8.91
N LEU A 152 -1.01 5.91 -8.58
CA LEU A 152 -2.19 6.05 -9.43
C LEU A 152 -1.83 6.79 -10.74
N PHE A 153 -1.08 7.89 -10.64
CA PHE A 153 -0.68 8.68 -11.80
C PHE A 153 0.24 7.91 -12.76
N ARG A 154 1.21 7.15 -12.23
CA ARG A 154 2.06 6.24 -13.03
C ARG A 154 1.23 5.14 -13.68
N GLY A 155 0.24 4.59 -12.98
CA GLY A 155 -0.70 3.63 -13.53
C GLY A 155 -1.46 4.21 -14.72
N PHE A 156 -2.03 5.41 -14.56
CA PHE A 156 -2.74 6.12 -15.61
C PHE A 156 -1.84 6.42 -16.82
N ALA A 157 -0.64 6.97 -16.59
CA ALA A 157 0.32 7.27 -17.65
C ALA A 157 0.72 6.02 -18.46
N ARG A 158 0.95 4.88 -17.80
CA ARG A 158 1.27 3.61 -18.47
C ARG A 158 0.08 3.06 -19.26
N SER A 159 -1.14 3.19 -18.75
CA SER A 159 -2.34 2.79 -19.48
C SER A 159 -2.53 3.64 -20.74
N THR A 160 -2.29 4.96 -20.64
CA THR A 160 -2.36 5.85 -21.80
C THR A 160 -1.27 5.55 -22.83
N SER A 161 -0.03 5.25 -22.40
CA SER A 161 1.04 4.89 -23.35
C SER A 161 0.79 3.57 -24.07
N LEU A 162 0.09 2.61 -23.45
CA LEU A 162 -0.30 1.35 -24.08
C LEU A 162 -1.43 1.52 -25.12
N ILE A 163 -2.25 2.56 -24.96
CA ILE A 163 -3.34 2.89 -25.90
C ILE A 163 -2.85 3.82 -27.02
N GLY A 164 -1.79 4.61 -26.77
CA GLY A 164 -1.21 5.57 -27.71
C GLY A 164 -0.25 4.99 -28.75
N GLY A 165 -0.19 3.68 -28.90
CA GLY A 165 0.52 3.05 -30.01
C GLY A 165 -0.22 3.36 -31.31
N ASP A 166 0.33 4.29 -32.10
CA ASP A 166 0.05 4.54 -33.53
C ASP A 166 -0.80 5.77 -33.93
N SER A 167 -0.94 6.82 -33.11
CA SER A 167 -1.54 8.07 -33.62
C SER A 167 -0.98 9.39 -33.06
N GLY A 168 -0.29 10.12 -33.95
CA GLY A 168 -0.36 11.59 -34.03
C GLY A 168 0.75 12.39 -33.33
N GLU A 169 1.54 13.12 -34.13
CA GLU A 169 2.58 14.08 -33.73
C GLU A 169 2.11 15.18 -32.75
N PHE A 170 0.79 15.37 -32.56
CA PHE A 170 0.20 16.29 -31.59
C PHE A 170 0.36 15.83 -30.12
N MET A 171 0.56 14.53 -29.90
CA MET A 171 0.69 13.94 -28.56
C MET A 171 2.09 14.18 -27.94
N PHE A 172 3.08 14.59 -28.74
CA PHE A 172 4.48 14.70 -28.32
C PHE A 172 4.74 15.87 -27.34
N SER A 173 4.05 17.01 -27.51
CA SER A 173 4.20 18.18 -26.60
C SER A 173 3.61 17.92 -25.21
N CYS A 174 2.43 17.27 -25.15
CA CYS A 174 1.85 16.83 -23.88
C CYS A 174 2.72 15.75 -23.24
N VAL A 175 3.23 14.78 -24.01
CA VAL A 175 4.11 13.72 -23.48
C VAL A 175 5.36 14.31 -22.82
N SER A 176 6.01 15.33 -23.38
CA SER A 176 7.17 15.97 -22.73
C SER A 176 6.80 16.65 -21.39
N CYS A 177 5.65 17.32 -21.31
CA CYS A 177 5.16 17.93 -20.06
C CYS A 177 4.77 16.87 -19.02
N TYR A 178 4.08 15.81 -19.45
CA TYR A 178 3.71 14.67 -18.61
C TYR A 178 4.93 13.93 -18.07
N MET A 179 5.96 13.76 -18.89
CA MET A 179 7.22 13.13 -18.47
C MET A 179 7.96 13.98 -17.45
N GLY A 180 7.96 15.32 -17.59
CA GLY A 180 8.54 16.23 -16.59
C GLY A 180 7.78 16.23 -15.25
N ILE A 181 6.44 16.23 -15.28
CA ILE A 181 5.62 16.14 -14.07
C ILE A 181 5.77 14.76 -13.43
N ALA A 182 5.82 13.68 -14.22
CA ALA A 182 6.02 12.34 -13.73
C ALA A 182 7.41 12.17 -13.09
N SER A 183 8.48 12.72 -13.68
CA SER A 183 9.82 12.63 -13.08
C SER A 183 9.89 13.40 -11.76
N LEU A 184 9.28 14.59 -11.68
CA LEU A 184 9.25 15.41 -10.48
C LEU A 184 8.39 14.77 -9.38
N LEU A 185 7.26 14.14 -9.75
CA LEU A 185 6.44 13.34 -8.85
C LEU A 185 7.22 12.13 -8.32
N VAL A 186 7.92 11.40 -9.19
CA VAL A 186 8.67 10.20 -8.81
C VAL A 186 9.86 10.54 -7.90
N SER A 187 10.56 11.64 -8.18
CA SER A 187 11.61 12.17 -7.32
C SER A 187 11.05 12.56 -5.94
N ASN A 188 9.90 13.25 -5.89
CA ASN A 188 9.36 13.81 -4.65
C ASN A 188 8.43 12.90 -3.84
N GLY A 189 7.99 11.76 -4.37
CA GLY A 189 7.10 10.86 -3.63
C GLY A 189 7.30 9.38 -3.90
N ASN A 190 8.55 8.97 -3.75
CA ASN A 190 8.93 7.58 -3.79
C ASN A 190 8.60 6.88 -2.45
N ARG A 191 8.19 5.61 -2.51
CA ARG A 191 7.99 4.79 -1.29
C ARG A 191 9.27 4.68 -0.46
N TRP A 192 10.43 4.77 -1.11
CA TRP A 192 11.75 4.72 -0.47
C TRP A 192 12.08 6.00 0.29
N GLY A 193 11.45 7.14 -0.05
CA GLY A 193 11.58 8.38 0.73
C GLY A 193 11.09 8.20 2.17
N LEU A 194 10.01 7.44 2.40
CA LEU A 194 9.52 7.12 3.76
C LEU A 194 10.57 6.35 4.58
N VAL A 195 11.35 5.49 3.94
CA VAL A 195 12.44 4.77 4.61
C VAL A 195 13.48 5.77 5.09
N HIS A 196 13.90 6.69 4.22
CA HIS A 196 14.91 7.70 4.51
C HIS A 196 14.43 8.73 5.56
N VAL A 197 13.13 9.05 5.59
CA VAL A 197 12.49 9.83 6.66
C VAL A 197 12.68 9.16 8.03
N GLY A 198 12.48 7.84 8.12
CA GLY A 198 12.64 7.09 9.37
C GLY A 198 14.08 6.98 9.85
N VAL A 199 15.04 6.97 8.92
CA VAL A 199 16.48 6.88 9.22
C VAL A 199 17.06 8.23 9.61
N TYR A 200 16.85 9.26 8.80
CA TYR A 200 17.54 10.55 8.93
C TYR A 200 16.68 11.66 9.56
N ASN A 201 15.42 11.37 9.93
CA ASN A 201 14.51 12.34 10.55
C ASN A 201 14.30 13.63 9.72
N LYS A 202 14.40 13.51 8.38
CA LYS A 202 14.21 14.62 7.43
C LYS A 202 12.75 14.75 6.98
N GLY A 203 12.40 15.89 6.39
CA GLY A 203 11.11 16.09 5.74
C GLY A 203 10.89 15.12 4.57
N PHE A 204 9.64 14.66 4.36
CA PHE A 204 9.32 13.63 3.35
C PHE A 204 9.80 13.97 1.93
N VAL A 205 9.55 15.20 1.46
CA VAL A 205 9.91 15.62 0.10
C VAL A 205 11.43 15.61 -0.09
N GLN A 206 12.17 16.19 0.86
CA GLN A 206 13.64 16.22 0.83
C GLN A 206 14.22 14.79 0.90
N ALA A 207 13.71 13.97 1.81
CA ALA A 207 14.14 12.58 1.95
C ALA A 207 13.84 11.75 0.68
N SER A 208 12.74 12.00 -0.01
CA SER A 208 12.40 11.34 -1.27
C SER A 208 13.34 11.76 -2.40
N SER A 209 13.60 13.08 -2.54
CA SER A 209 14.51 13.60 -3.56
C SER A 209 15.94 13.08 -3.36
N ASP A 210 16.45 13.16 -2.12
CA ASP A 210 17.78 12.63 -1.77
C ASP A 210 17.91 11.14 -2.12
N THR A 211 16.86 10.36 -1.83
CA THR A 211 16.84 8.91 -2.12
C THR A 211 16.81 8.65 -3.62
N TRP A 212 16.05 9.43 -4.39
CA TRP A 212 15.98 9.30 -5.84
C TRP A 212 17.32 9.64 -6.51
N ASP A 213 18.01 10.69 -6.03
CA ASP A 213 19.33 11.05 -6.53
C ASP A 213 20.37 9.95 -6.27
N ILE A 214 20.31 9.30 -5.11
CA ILE A 214 21.18 8.13 -4.82
C ILE A 214 20.88 7.00 -5.81
N PHE A 215 19.60 6.71 -6.09
CA PHE A 215 19.25 5.66 -7.06
C PHE A 215 19.74 5.96 -8.47
N ASN A 216 19.64 7.21 -8.93
CA ASN A 216 20.13 7.62 -10.24
C ASN A 216 21.66 7.48 -10.33
N ARG A 217 22.39 7.85 -9.27
CA ARG A 217 23.85 7.73 -9.21
C ARG A 217 24.35 6.28 -9.25
N VAL A 218 23.63 5.37 -8.58
CA VAL A 218 24.00 3.95 -8.52
C VAL A 218 23.42 3.15 -9.71
N GLY A 219 22.54 3.75 -10.53
CA GLY A 219 21.89 3.07 -11.65
C GLY A 219 20.83 2.05 -11.22
N LEU A 220 20.22 2.24 -10.05
CA LEU A 220 19.22 1.32 -9.49
C LEU A 220 17.81 1.51 -10.07
N GLU A 221 17.63 2.43 -11.01
CA GLU A 221 16.34 2.70 -11.66
C GLU A 221 15.75 1.45 -12.30
N GLU A 222 16.57 0.66 -13.00
CA GLU A 222 16.14 -0.58 -13.66
C GLU A 222 15.70 -1.64 -12.65
N LEU A 223 16.41 -1.75 -11.52
CA LEU A 223 16.05 -2.67 -10.44
C LEU A 223 14.71 -2.30 -9.80
N ILE A 224 14.45 -1.01 -9.62
CA ILE A 224 13.16 -0.53 -9.09
C ILE A 224 12.02 -0.81 -10.06
N ASP A 225 12.26 -0.71 -11.37
CA ASP A 225 11.24 -1.07 -12.36
C ASP A 225 10.99 -2.58 -12.45
N LEU A 226 12.00 -3.39 -12.16
CA LEU A 226 11.88 -4.84 -12.03
C LEU A 226 11.21 -5.27 -10.71
N ASP A 227 11.19 -4.42 -9.68
CA ASP A 227 10.63 -4.76 -8.37
C ASP A 227 9.11 -4.92 -8.40
N LEU A 228 8.69 -6.17 -8.26
CA LEU A 228 7.29 -6.61 -8.26
C LEU A 228 6.65 -6.68 -6.89
N THR A 229 7.39 -6.36 -5.83
CA THR A 229 6.93 -6.42 -4.45
C THR A 229 5.62 -5.67 -4.26
N ALA A 230 5.51 -4.46 -4.83
CA ALA A 230 4.30 -3.65 -4.71
C ALA A 230 3.09 -4.30 -5.39
N SER A 231 3.26 -4.81 -6.60
CA SER A 231 2.19 -5.50 -7.35
C SER A 231 1.79 -6.81 -6.67
N PHE A 232 2.76 -7.58 -6.16
CA PHE A 232 2.51 -8.80 -5.40
C PHE A 232 1.74 -8.52 -4.11
N CYS A 233 2.16 -7.51 -3.32
CA CYS A 233 1.43 -7.11 -2.11
C CYS A 233 0.01 -6.60 -2.42
N PHE A 234 -0.17 -5.93 -3.57
CA PHE A 234 -1.48 -5.49 -4.02
C PHE A 234 -2.38 -6.67 -4.37
N LEU A 235 -1.92 -7.57 -5.24
CA LEU A 235 -2.68 -8.74 -5.70
C LEU A 235 -2.99 -9.71 -4.56
N SER A 236 -2.01 -10.01 -3.70
CA SER A 236 -2.24 -10.84 -2.51
C SER A 236 -3.22 -10.19 -1.54
N GLY A 237 -3.17 -8.86 -1.39
CA GLY A 237 -4.17 -8.10 -0.65
C GLY A 237 -5.57 -8.26 -1.25
N VAL A 238 -5.72 -8.08 -2.57
CA VAL A 238 -7.02 -8.21 -3.25
C VAL A 238 -7.59 -9.62 -3.08
N ALA A 239 -6.76 -10.65 -3.25
CA ALA A 239 -7.16 -12.04 -3.03
C ALA A 239 -7.60 -12.29 -1.58
N GLY A 240 -6.83 -11.81 -0.61
CA GLY A 240 -7.17 -11.93 0.81
C GLY A 240 -8.48 -11.23 1.17
N GLY A 241 -8.68 -10.00 0.68
CA GLY A 241 -9.94 -9.26 0.82
C GLY A 241 -11.11 -9.99 0.19
N ALA A 242 -10.94 -10.54 -1.02
CA ALA A 242 -12.00 -11.28 -1.72
C ALA A 242 -12.45 -12.51 -0.93
N ILE A 243 -11.53 -13.29 -0.36
CA ILE A 243 -11.87 -14.45 0.49
C ILE A 243 -12.65 -13.99 1.74
N CYS A 244 -12.18 -12.95 2.43
CA CYS A 244 -12.88 -12.41 3.61
C CYS A 244 -14.28 -11.89 3.27
N SER A 245 -14.43 -11.22 2.13
CA SER A 245 -15.68 -10.70 1.59
C SER A 245 -16.68 -11.80 1.24
N LEU A 246 -16.22 -12.90 0.64
CA LEU A 246 -17.05 -14.08 0.33
C LEU A 246 -17.54 -14.76 1.60
N VAL A 247 -16.64 -15.06 2.55
CA VAL A 247 -16.98 -15.76 3.80
C VAL A 247 -17.97 -14.93 4.62
N SER A 248 -17.70 -13.64 4.80
CA SER A 248 -18.59 -12.72 5.54
C SER A 248 -19.92 -12.48 4.82
N GLY A 249 -19.91 -12.42 3.48
CA GLY A 249 -21.11 -12.26 2.67
C GLY A 249 -22.04 -13.46 2.79
N ILE A 250 -21.51 -14.68 2.66
CA ILE A 250 -22.26 -15.93 2.85
C ILE A 250 -22.85 -15.97 4.27
N TRP A 251 -22.03 -15.69 5.28
CA TRP A 251 -22.46 -15.64 6.68
C TRP A 251 -23.58 -14.63 6.91
N SER A 252 -23.45 -13.41 6.37
CA SER A 252 -24.45 -12.36 6.56
C SER A 252 -25.77 -12.67 5.86
N ILE A 253 -25.75 -13.33 4.69
CA ILE A 253 -26.99 -13.72 3.99
C ILE A 253 -27.77 -14.77 4.80
N VAL A 254 -27.08 -15.67 5.50
CA VAL A 254 -27.69 -16.72 6.32
C VAL A 254 -28.36 -16.15 7.58
N ILE A 255 -27.80 -15.11 8.20
CA ILE A 255 -28.31 -14.55 9.46
C ILE A 255 -29.24 -13.34 9.24
N HIS A 256 -28.79 -12.31 8.51
CA HIS A 256 -29.52 -11.05 8.34
C HIS A 256 -29.32 -10.45 6.93
N LYS A 257 -30.36 -10.52 6.09
CA LYS A 257 -30.33 -10.08 4.68
C LYS A 257 -30.04 -8.59 4.47
N ASN A 258 -30.38 -7.72 5.44
CA ASN A 258 -30.33 -6.26 5.24
C ASN A 258 -28.92 -5.65 5.34
N TYR A 259 -27.94 -6.36 5.90
CA TYR A 259 -26.57 -5.83 6.13
C TYR A 259 -25.48 -6.51 5.31
N ALA A 260 -25.84 -7.46 4.44
CA ALA A 260 -24.89 -8.34 3.76
C ALA A 260 -23.89 -7.59 2.85
N THR A 261 -24.34 -6.58 2.10
CA THR A 261 -23.46 -5.85 1.18
C THR A 261 -22.43 -5.01 1.92
N GLU A 262 -22.82 -4.33 3.00
CA GLU A 262 -21.91 -3.48 3.77
C GLU A 262 -20.88 -4.34 4.51
N ILE A 263 -21.34 -5.38 5.22
CA ILE A 263 -20.45 -6.31 5.93
C ILE A 263 -19.43 -6.93 4.97
N SER A 264 -19.85 -7.28 3.75
CA SER A 264 -18.95 -7.85 2.74
C SER A 264 -17.92 -6.85 2.20
N ILE A 265 -18.29 -5.57 1.99
CA ILE A 265 -17.36 -4.50 1.61
C ILE A 265 -16.34 -4.21 2.72
N TYR A 266 -16.79 -4.17 3.98
CA TYR A 266 -15.88 -3.98 5.11
C TYR A 266 -14.95 -5.16 5.31
N ALA A 267 -15.45 -6.39 5.20
CA ALA A 267 -14.62 -7.58 5.26
C ALA A 267 -13.60 -7.62 4.11
N PHE A 268 -13.97 -7.15 2.92
CA PHE A 268 -13.02 -6.96 1.82
C PHE A 268 -11.91 -6.00 2.20
N LEU A 269 -12.26 -4.80 2.68
CA LEU A 269 -11.28 -3.76 3.02
C LEU A 269 -10.38 -4.21 4.17
N ILE A 270 -10.94 -4.77 5.23
CA ILE A 270 -10.18 -5.29 6.37
C ILE A 270 -9.22 -6.38 5.90
N GLY A 271 -9.71 -7.39 5.18
CA GLY A 271 -8.88 -8.48 4.65
C GLY A 271 -7.78 -7.99 3.72
N TYR A 272 -8.11 -7.05 2.82
CA TYR A 272 -7.16 -6.41 1.92
C TYR A 272 -6.04 -5.72 2.68
N PHE A 273 -6.37 -4.90 3.67
CA PHE A 273 -5.37 -4.16 4.43
C PHE A 273 -4.55 -5.06 5.35
N MET A 274 -5.15 -6.09 5.95
CA MET A 274 -4.42 -7.05 6.79
C MET A 274 -3.35 -7.79 6.00
N VAL A 275 -3.73 -8.38 4.87
CA VAL A 275 -2.80 -9.16 4.02
C VAL A 275 -1.77 -8.24 3.37
N ARG A 276 -2.19 -7.09 2.86
CA ARG A 276 -1.28 -6.12 2.22
C ARG A 276 -0.26 -5.57 3.21
N SER A 277 -0.69 -5.14 4.39
CA SER A 277 0.22 -4.54 5.38
C SER A 277 1.22 -5.56 5.89
N LYS A 278 0.78 -6.79 6.19
CA LYS A 278 1.68 -7.87 6.62
C LYS A 278 2.73 -8.20 5.56
N ASN A 279 2.30 -8.45 4.33
CA ASN A 279 3.21 -8.82 3.24
C ASN A 279 4.19 -7.68 2.93
N PHE A 280 3.67 -6.45 2.83
CA PHE A 280 4.49 -5.27 2.55
C PHE A 280 5.54 -5.03 3.63
N LEU A 281 5.14 -5.11 4.90
CA LEU A 281 6.04 -4.93 6.04
C LEU A 281 7.18 -5.95 6.03
N PHE A 282 6.84 -7.22 5.75
CA PHE A 282 7.78 -8.32 5.71
C PHE A 282 8.82 -8.14 4.62
N LEU A 283 8.37 -7.92 3.39
CA LEU A 283 9.22 -7.68 2.22
C LEU A 283 10.11 -6.44 2.42
N THR A 284 9.54 -5.33 2.88
CA THR A 284 10.30 -4.09 3.08
C THR A 284 11.35 -4.25 4.16
N SER A 285 11.05 -4.98 5.24
CA SER A 285 12.03 -5.25 6.30
C SER A 285 13.24 -5.99 5.73
N VAL A 286 13.04 -7.02 4.93
CA VAL A 286 14.12 -7.85 4.39
C VAL A 286 14.94 -7.07 3.38
N ILE A 287 14.28 -6.33 2.48
CA ILE A 287 14.98 -5.46 1.52
C ILE A 287 15.84 -4.42 2.25
N LEU A 288 15.33 -3.80 3.33
CA LEU A 288 16.13 -2.88 4.15
C LEU A 288 17.35 -3.57 4.79
N SER A 289 17.20 -4.80 5.28
CA SER A 289 18.35 -5.56 5.81
C SER A 289 19.38 -5.82 4.71
N SER A 290 18.95 -6.20 3.51
CA SER A 290 19.85 -6.43 2.38
C SER A 290 20.54 -5.16 1.89
N PHE A 291 19.79 -4.05 1.74
CA PHE A 291 20.33 -2.76 1.31
C PHE A 291 21.32 -2.18 2.32
N SER A 292 21.03 -2.26 3.62
CA SER A 292 21.94 -1.76 4.63
C SER A 292 23.25 -2.53 4.66
N ILE A 293 23.27 -3.85 4.41
CA ILE A 293 24.51 -4.64 4.30
C ILE A 293 25.37 -4.17 3.12
N THR A 294 24.74 -3.80 1.99
CA THR A 294 25.46 -3.28 0.81
C THR A 294 26.00 -1.87 1.04
N PHE A 295 25.23 -1.00 1.72
CA PHE A 295 25.65 0.37 1.98
C PHE A 295 26.67 0.50 3.11
N THR A 296 26.65 -0.36 4.15
CA THR A 296 27.68 -0.34 5.22
C THR A 296 29.05 -0.84 4.78
N HIS A 297 29.15 -1.51 3.63
CA HIS A 297 30.42 -1.94 3.05
C HIS A 297 31.00 -0.96 2.01
N SER A 298 30.32 0.16 1.78
CA SER A 298 30.71 1.17 0.79
C SER A 298 31.31 2.44 1.40
N ASP A 299 31.44 2.50 2.73
CA ASP A 299 32.14 3.57 3.47
C ASP A 299 33.54 3.11 3.91
#